data_AF-A0A848TJ01-F1
#
_entry.id   AF-A0A848TJ01-F1
#
_cell.length_a   1.000
_cell.length_b   1.000
_cell.length_c   1.000
_cell.angle_alpha   90.00
_cell.angle_beta   90.00
_cell.angle_gamma   90.00
#
_symmetry.space_group_name_H-M   'P 1'
#
loop_
_entity.id
_entity.type
_entity.pdbx_description
1 polymer ?
#
loop_
_entity_poly.entity_id
_entity_poly.type
_entity_poly.pdbx_seq_one_letter_code
_entity_poly.pdbx_strand_id
1 'polypeptide(L)'
;MERALAAVVDGVLASGPSRKGLSVALLRVELLAGLTVALALVPEAVAFAFVAGVHPLVGLYAAFIVGLITALFGGRPGMISGATGALAVVMVSLVATHGVEYLFATVVLMGLIQIAAGIFRFGKFIRLVPHPVMLGFVNGLAIVIFLAQMSQFKVPGTMEVSGHGMAGGEWLSGGPLALMLA
;
A
#
# COMPACT_ATOMS: atom_id res chain seq x y z
N MET A 1 27.14 19.06 -4.02
CA MET A 1 26.15 18.54 -3.06
C MET A 1 25.09 19.59 -2.73
N GLU A 2 25.46 20.81 -2.32
CA GLU A 2 24.52 21.94 -2.07
C GLU A 2 23.56 22.25 -3.22
N ARG A 3 24.02 22.29 -4.47
CA ARG A 3 23.14 22.57 -5.63
C ARG A 3 22.10 21.47 -5.91
N ALA A 4 22.40 20.23 -5.51
CA ALA A 4 21.46 19.11 -5.64
C ALA A 4 20.41 19.15 -4.52
N LEU A 5 20.83 19.52 -3.30
CA LEU A 5 19.94 19.73 -2.17
C LEU A 5 18.99 20.91 -2.43
N ALA A 6 19.52 22.04 -2.91
CA ALA A 6 18.73 23.21 -3.30
C ALA A 6 17.71 22.87 -4.39
N ALA A 7 18.08 22.10 -5.42
CA ALA A 7 17.15 21.71 -6.49
C ALA A 7 16.06 20.71 -6.03
N VAL A 8 16.32 19.92 -4.99
CA VAL A 8 15.30 19.07 -4.33
C VAL A 8 14.37 19.93 -3.49
N VAL A 9 14.92 20.87 -2.71
CA VAL A 9 14.15 21.84 -1.92
C VAL A 9 13.27 22.70 -2.83
N ASP A 10 13.82 23.26 -3.91
CA ASP A 10 13.08 24.06 -4.89
C ASP A 10 12.02 23.23 -5.62
N GLY A 11 12.27 21.95 -5.91
CA GLY A 11 11.28 21.06 -6.52
C GLY A 11 10.11 20.72 -5.60
N VAL A 12 10.38 20.59 -4.29
CA VAL A 12 9.37 20.39 -3.23
C VAL A 12 8.60 21.69 -2.94
N LEU A 13 9.24 22.85 -3.03
CA LEU A 13 8.61 24.16 -2.85
C LEU A 13 7.86 24.63 -4.12
N ALA A 14 8.30 24.21 -5.31
CA ALA A 14 7.69 24.57 -6.59
C ALA A 14 6.45 23.73 -6.94
N SER A 15 6.19 22.62 -6.23
CA SER A 15 4.88 21.93 -6.25
C SER A 15 3.83 22.67 -5.41
N GLY A 16 3.90 24.01 -5.38
CA GLY A 16 2.85 24.84 -4.82
C GLY A 16 1.50 24.52 -5.46
N PRO A 17 0.39 24.70 -4.72
CA PRO A 17 -0.94 24.31 -5.16
C PRO A 17 -1.24 24.96 -6.52
N SER A 18 -1.91 24.21 -7.39
CA SER A 18 -2.57 24.77 -8.58
C SER A 18 -3.23 26.08 -8.16
N ARG A 19 -2.87 27.19 -8.83
CA ARG A 19 -3.25 28.58 -8.51
C ARG A 19 -4.76 28.85 -8.64
N LYS A 20 -5.62 28.00 -8.06
CA LYS A 20 -6.98 28.35 -7.69
C LYS A 20 -6.89 28.81 -6.24
N GLY A 21 -7.17 30.08 -5.98
CA GLY A 21 -7.19 30.63 -4.63
C GLY A 21 -8.04 29.75 -3.69
N LEU A 22 -7.67 29.72 -2.41
CA LEU A 22 -8.34 28.94 -1.37
C LEU A 22 -9.79 29.43 -1.23
N SER A 23 -10.70 28.87 -2.02
CA SER A 23 -12.13 29.17 -1.94
C SER A 23 -12.77 28.25 -0.92
N VAL A 24 -13.78 28.74 -0.21
CA VAL A 24 -14.56 27.93 0.75
C VAL A 24 -15.15 26.69 0.06
N ALA A 25 -15.50 26.81 -1.22
CA ALA A 25 -15.97 25.69 -2.04
C ALA A 25 -14.88 24.64 -2.27
N LEU A 26 -13.64 25.04 -2.56
CA LEU A 26 -12.51 24.12 -2.73
C LEU A 26 -12.19 23.41 -1.41
N LEU A 27 -12.16 24.14 -0.30
CA LEU A 27 -11.88 23.56 1.02
C LEU A 27 -12.91 22.49 1.39
N ARG A 28 -14.19 22.72 1.07
CA ARG A 28 -15.25 21.72 1.23
C ARG A 28 -15.02 20.48 0.37
N VAL A 29 -14.60 20.66 -0.89
CA VAL A 29 -14.33 19.54 -1.80
C VAL A 29 -13.12 18.72 -1.32
N GLU A 30 -12.01 19.38 -0.97
CA GLU A 30 -10.79 18.71 -0.50
C GLU A 30 -11.02 17.96 0.82
N LEU A 31 -11.80 18.53 1.75
CA LEU A 31 -12.18 17.85 3.00
C LEU A 31 -13.05 16.62 2.74
N LEU A 32 -14.09 16.75 1.90
CA LEU A 32 -14.97 15.63 1.59
C LEU A 32 -14.23 14.52 0.82
N ALA A 33 -13.37 14.90 -0.13
CA ALA A 33 -12.54 13.95 -0.87
C ALA A 33 -11.56 13.23 0.07
N GLY A 34 -10.83 13.96 0.91
CA GLY A 34 -9.90 13.39 1.89
C GLY A 34 -10.59 12.47 2.89
N LEU A 35 -11.78 12.85 3.39
CA LEU A 35 -12.57 12.01 4.29
C LEU A 35 -13.03 10.73 3.60
N THR A 36 -13.53 10.83 2.37
CA THR A 36 -13.99 9.65 1.59
C THR A 36 -12.85 8.67 1.38
N VAL A 37 -11.67 9.18 1.03
CA VAL A 37 -10.45 8.38 0.82
C VAL A 37 -9.98 7.75 2.13
N ALA A 38 -9.95 8.50 3.23
CA ALA A 38 -9.55 7.98 4.53
C ALA A 38 -10.45 6.82 4.98
N LEU A 39 -11.78 6.98 4.84
CA LEU A 39 -12.74 5.91 5.17
C LEU A 39 -12.59 4.69 4.26
N ALA A 40 -12.27 4.88 2.98
CA ALA A 40 -12.02 3.77 2.05
C ALA A 40 -10.70 3.01 2.35
N LEU A 41 -9.66 3.71 2.80
CA LEU A 41 -8.33 3.12 3.06
C LEU A 41 -8.24 2.31 4.36
N VAL A 42 -9.09 2.60 5.35
CA VAL A 42 -9.08 1.87 6.64
C VAL A 42 -9.29 0.36 6.46
N PRO A 43 -10.36 -0.13 5.80
CA PRO A 43 -10.54 -1.57 5.59
C PRO A 43 -9.45 -2.16 4.68
N GLU A 44 -8.96 -1.41 3.70
CA GLU A 44 -7.89 -1.85 2.80
C GLU A 44 -6.56 -2.10 3.55
N ALA A 45 -6.14 -1.16 4.40
CA ALA A 45 -4.92 -1.29 5.19
C ALA A 45 -4.99 -2.45 6.18
N VAL A 46 -6.16 -2.67 6.79
CA VAL A 46 -6.41 -3.80 7.70
C VAL A 46 -6.37 -5.13 6.96
N ALA A 47 -7.01 -5.22 5.79
CA ALA A 47 -7.00 -6.43 4.97
C ALA A 47 -5.58 -6.82 4.53
N PHE A 48 -4.77 -5.85 4.08
CA PHE A 48 -3.39 -6.12 3.70
C PHE A 48 -2.48 -6.50 4.87
N ALA A 49 -2.74 -5.96 6.07
CA ALA A 49 -2.03 -6.39 7.28
C ALA A 49 -2.32 -7.87 7.61
N PHE A 50 -3.58 -8.31 7.50
CA PHE A 50 -3.94 -9.72 7.66
C PHE A 50 -3.28 -10.62 6.62
N VAL A 51 -3.27 -10.19 5.35
CA VAL A 51 -2.59 -10.94 4.29
C VAL A 51 -1.10 -11.09 4.63
N ALA A 52 -0.44 -10.01 5.04
CA ALA A 52 0.98 -9.99 5.43
C ALA A 52 1.29 -10.69 6.76
N GLY A 53 0.29 -11.20 7.50
CA GLY A 53 0.48 -11.89 8.77
C GLY A 53 0.97 -10.98 9.91
N VAL A 54 0.70 -9.67 9.83
CA VAL A 54 1.08 -8.69 10.86
C VAL A 54 -0.14 -8.12 11.56
N HIS A 55 0.06 -7.56 12.75
CA HIS A 55 -1.03 -6.96 13.53
C HIS A 55 -1.70 -5.81 12.75
N PRO A 56 -3.05 -5.74 12.65
CA PRO A 56 -3.77 -4.73 11.84
C PRO A 56 -3.40 -3.28 12.13
N LEU A 57 -3.10 -2.98 13.40
CA LEU A 57 -2.66 -1.64 13.80
C LEU A 57 -1.38 -1.19 13.08
N VAL A 58 -0.48 -2.11 12.73
CA VAL A 58 0.76 -1.79 11.99
C VAL A 58 0.41 -1.25 10.60
N GLY A 59 -0.56 -1.86 9.91
CA GLY A 59 -1.05 -1.40 8.61
C GLY A 59 -1.69 -0.02 8.68
N LEU A 60 -2.50 0.23 9.72
CA LEU A 60 -3.15 1.52 9.96
C LEU A 60 -2.13 2.63 10.27
N TYR A 61 -1.16 2.36 11.14
CA TYR A 61 -0.08 3.31 11.44
C TYR A 61 0.76 3.60 10.19
N ALA A 62 1.09 2.59 9.40
CA ALA A 62 1.83 2.77 8.15
C ALA A 62 1.05 3.64 7.15
N ALA A 63 -0.24 3.35 6.92
CA ALA A 63 -1.08 4.12 6.00
C ALA A 63 -1.21 5.59 6.43
N PHE A 64 -1.41 5.84 7.73
CA PHE A 64 -1.47 7.20 8.28
C PHE A 64 -0.14 7.96 8.10
N ILE A 65 0.98 7.35 8.45
CA ILE A 65 2.31 7.99 8.37
C ILE A 65 2.68 8.28 6.91
N VAL A 66 2.48 7.31 6.00
CA VAL A 66 2.75 7.50 4.57
C VAL A 66 1.84 8.58 3.99
N GLY A 67 0.55 8.57 4.32
CA GLY A 67 -0.39 9.61 3.88
C GLY A 67 0.04 11.00 4.32
N LEU A 68 0.43 11.16 5.60
CA LEU A 68 0.91 12.43 6.14
C LEU A 68 2.22 12.90 5.48
N ILE A 69 3.22 12.03 5.37
CA ILE A 69 4.52 12.37 4.76
C ILE A 69 4.34 12.77 3.30
N THR A 70 3.55 12.01 2.54
CA THR A 70 3.33 12.30 1.12
C THR A 70 2.41 13.50 0.88
N ALA A 71 1.50 13.83 1.79
CA ALA A 71 0.73 15.07 1.71
C ALA A 71 1.61 16.32 1.90
N LEU A 72 2.65 16.23 2.74
CA LEU A 72 3.57 17.34 3.02
C LEU A 72 4.71 17.45 1.99
N PHE A 73 5.28 16.32 1.57
CA PHE A 73 6.50 16.26 0.75
C PHE A 73 6.27 15.72 -0.68
N GLY A 74 5.05 15.30 -1.02
CA GLY A 74 4.71 14.72 -2.32
C GLY A 74 4.67 15.76 -3.44
N GLY A 75 5.14 15.36 -4.63
CA GLY A 75 5.27 16.28 -5.77
C GLY A 75 4.07 16.33 -6.73
N ARG A 76 2.98 15.59 -6.48
CA ARG A 76 1.82 15.53 -7.38
C ARG A 76 0.51 15.71 -6.62
N PRO A 77 -0.14 16.89 -6.75
CA PRO A 77 -1.43 17.16 -6.10
C PRO A 77 -2.50 16.13 -6.48
N GLY A 78 -3.32 15.75 -5.49
CA GLY A 78 -4.41 14.80 -5.67
C GLY A 78 -3.99 13.32 -5.74
N MET A 79 -2.70 13.00 -5.59
CA MET A 79 -2.29 11.61 -5.40
C MET A 79 -2.53 11.16 -3.96
N ILE A 80 -3.12 9.97 -3.83
CA ILE A 80 -3.33 9.30 -2.56
C ILE A 80 -2.20 8.29 -2.39
N SER A 81 -1.51 8.35 -1.26
CA SER A 81 -0.47 7.38 -0.91
C SER A 81 -0.91 6.60 0.32
N GLY A 82 -0.77 5.27 0.26
CA GLY A 82 -1.24 4.37 1.32
C GLY A 82 -0.66 2.98 1.16
N ALA A 83 -1.26 2.02 1.86
CA ALA A 83 -0.92 0.61 1.73
C ALA A 83 -1.22 0.13 0.30
N THR A 84 -0.33 -0.66 -0.29
CA THR A 84 -0.54 -1.24 -1.63
C THR A 84 -0.51 -2.75 -1.56
N GLY A 85 -1.40 -3.41 -2.30
CA GLY A 85 -1.44 -4.87 -2.35
C GLY A 85 -0.12 -5.48 -2.83
N ALA A 86 0.58 -4.82 -3.75
CA ALA A 86 1.89 -5.26 -4.25
C ALA A 86 2.94 -5.41 -3.14
N LEU A 87 3.00 -4.44 -2.21
CA LEU A 87 3.91 -4.51 -1.07
C LEU A 87 3.49 -5.63 -0.10
N ALA A 88 2.19 -5.77 0.16
CA ALA A 88 1.66 -6.79 1.05
C ALA A 88 2.05 -8.21 0.61
N VAL A 89 1.95 -8.50 -0.70
CA VAL A 89 2.33 -9.82 -1.27
C VAL A 89 3.81 -10.13 -1.05
N VAL A 90 4.70 -9.16 -1.21
CA VAL A 90 6.14 -9.33 -0.96
C VAL A 90 6.44 -9.45 0.54
N MET A 91 5.68 -8.74 1.39
CA MET A 91 5.82 -8.84 2.84
C MET A 91 5.45 -10.24 3.35
N VAL A 92 4.45 -10.90 2.77
CA VAL A 92 4.09 -12.29 3.14
C VAL A 92 5.28 -13.21 3.04
N SER A 93 5.98 -13.22 1.90
CA SER A 93 7.12 -14.10 1.68
C SER A 93 8.30 -13.72 2.58
N LEU A 94 8.55 -12.43 2.80
CA LEU A 94 9.58 -11.95 3.72
C LEU A 94 9.32 -12.42 5.16
N VAL A 95 8.11 -12.21 5.67
CA VAL A 95 7.71 -12.58 7.03
C VAL A 95 7.73 -14.09 7.22
N ALA A 96 7.26 -14.86 6.22
CA ALA A 96 7.28 -16.32 6.28
C ALA A 96 8.70 -16.90 6.33
N THR A 97 9.67 -16.24 5.68
CA THR A 97 11.06 -16.76 5.56
C THR A 97 12.01 -16.22 6.62
N HIS A 98 11.84 -14.97 7.04
CA HIS A 98 12.78 -14.28 7.95
C HIS A 98 12.13 -13.83 9.27
N GLY A 99 10.80 -13.81 9.35
CA GLY A 99 10.07 -13.31 10.51
C GLY A 99 9.73 -11.82 10.45
N VAL A 100 8.91 -11.37 11.38
CA VAL A 100 8.34 -10.01 11.41
C VAL A 100 9.40 -8.93 11.72
N GLU A 101 10.45 -9.27 12.46
CA GLU A 101 11.50 -8.33 12.85
C GLU A 101 12.24 -7.74 11.64
N TYR A 102 12.45 -8.55 10.61
CA TYR A 102 13.10 -8.13 9.37
C TYR A 102 12.22 -7.21 8.53
N LEU A 103 10.90 -7.24 8.71
CA LEU A 103 9.98 -6.34 8.01
C LEU A 103 10.31 -4.88 8.29
N PHE A 104 10.58 -4.53 9.55
CA PHE A 104 10.91 -3.16 9.91
C PHE A 104 12.24 -2.72 9.28
N ALA A 105 13.27 -3.56 9.35
CA ALA A 105 14.57 -3.28 8.74
C ALA A 105 14.47 -3.10 7.22
N THR A 106 13.71 -3.97 6.53
CA THR A 106 13.50 -3.88 5.09
C THR A 106 12.72 -2.63 4.69
N VAL A 107 11.72 -2.20 5.46
CA VAL A 107 10.97 -0.96 5.18
C VAL A 107 11.86 0.28 5.33
N VAL A 108 12.69 0.33 6.37
CA VAL A 108 13.67 1.43 6.54
C VAL A 108 14.66 1.46 5.38
N LEU A 109 15.22 0.30 5.02
CA LEU A 109 16.14 0.17 3.89
C LEU A 109 15.48 0.59 2.57
N MET A 110 14.25 0.14 2.32
CA MET A 110 13.46 0.53 1.16
C MET A 110 13.28 2.05 1.10
N GLY A 111 12.95 2.70 2.21
CA GLY A 111 12.81 4.15 2.29
C GLY A 111 14.12 4.89 1.97
N LEU A 112 15.25 4.42 2.49
CA LEU A 112 16.58 4.98 2.18
C LEU A 112 16.91 4.84 0.69
N ILE A 113 16.62 3.68 0.09
CA ILE A 113 16.81 3.44 -1.35
C ILE A 113 15.91 4.38 -2.17
N GLN A 114 14.65 4.58 -1.77
CA GLN A 114 13.71 5.48 -2.43
C GLN A 114 14.18 6.95 -2.36
N ILE A 115 14.69 7.40 -1.21
CA ILE A 115 15.27 8.74 -1.04
C ILE A 115 16.48 8.91 -1.97
N ALA A 116 17.39 7.93 -1.98
CA ALA A 116 18.55 7.96 -2.89
C ALA A 116 18.12 8.02 -4.36
N ALA A 117 17.16 7.17 -4.77
CA ALA A 117 16.60 7.18 -6.12
C ALA A 117 15.93 8.53 -6.47
N GLY A 118 15.30 9.20 -5.49
CA GLY A 118 14.76 10.55 -5.63
C GLY A 118 15.85 11.59 -5.87
N ILE A 119 16.93 11.57 -5.08
CA ILE A 119 18.08 12.47 -5.22
C ILE A 119 18.76 12.30 -6.59
N PHE A 120 18.95 11.06 -7.04
CA PHE A 120 19.54 10.75 -8.35
C PHE A 120 18.56 10.89 -9.53
N ARG A 121 17.29 11.26 -9.26
CA ARG A 121 16.23 11.43 -10.26
C ARG A 121 15.98 10.18 -11.11
N PHE A 122 16.10 9.00 -10.52
CA PHE A 122 15.85 7.72 -11.19
C PHE A 122 14.37 7.51 -11.51
N GLY A 123 13.45 8.29 -10.93
CA GLY A 123 12.03 8.27 -11.24
C GLY A 123 11.71 8.46 -12.74
N LYS A 124 12.57 9.11 -13.53
CA LYS A 124 12.35 9.23 -15.00
C LYS A 124 12.40 7.88 -15.72
N PHE A 125 13.14 6.91 -15.18
CA PHE A 125 13.33 5.60 -15.81
C PHE A 125 12.09 4.70 -15.67
N ILE A 126 11.16 5.00 -14.75
CA ILE A 126 9.89 4.25 -14.67
C ILE A 126 9.08 4.37 -15.97
N ARG A 127 9.31 5.44 -16.75
CA ARG A 127 8.69 5.64 -18.07
C ARG A 127 9.17 4.66 -19.13
N LEU A 128 10.27 3.94 -18.88
CA LEU A 128 10.79 2.92 -19.79
C LEU A 128 10.09 1.57 -19.61
N VAL A 129 9.28 1.40 -18.56
CA VAL A 129 8.54 0.16 -18.33
C VAL A 129 7.48 -0.01 -19.42
N PRO A 130 7.52 -1.09 -20.22
CA PRO A 130 6.55 -1.31 -21.27
C PRO A 130 5.13 -1.53 -20.71
N HIS A 131 4.12 -1.05 -21.43
CA HIS A 131 2.71 -1.25 -21.06
C HIS A 131 2.34 -2.73 -20.83
N PRO A 132 2.81 -3.71 -21.63
CA PRO A 132 2.53 -5.12 -21.37
C PRO A 132 3.04 -5.62 -20.01
N VAL A 133 4.17 -5.11 -19.52
CA VAL A 133 4.73 -5.48 -18.20
C VAL A 133 3.85 -4.95 -17.08
N MET A 134 3.38 -3.71 -17.20
CA MET A 134 2.45 -3.12 -16.25
C MET A 134 1.14 -3.91 -16.17
N LEU A 135 0.57 -4.28 -17.32
CA LEU A 135 -0.65 -5.11 -17.38
C LEU A 135 -0.43 -6.50 -16.75
N GLY A 136 0.68 -7.15 -17.08
CA GLY A 136 1.03 -8.45 -16.49
C GLY A 136 1.16 -8.38 -14.97
N PHE A 137 1.83 -7.33 -14.47
CA PHE A 137 1.98 -7.09 -13.04
C PHE A 137 0.62 -6.88 -12.33
N VAL A 138 -0.24 -6.01 -12.87
CA VAL A 138 -1.56 -5.73 -12.28
C VAL A 138 -2.46 -6.97 -12.33
N ASN A 139 -2.45 -7.74 -13.42
CA ASN A 139 -3.19 -8.99 -13.53
C ASN A 139 -2.69 -10.04 -12.53
N GLY A 140 -1.38 -10.18 -12.38
CA GLY A 140 -0.79 -11.06 -11.37
C GLY A 140 -1.20 -10.65 -9.96
N LEU A 141 -1.15 -9.36 -9.65
CA LEU A 141 -1.60 -8.82 -8.36
C LEU A 141 -3.08 -9.12 -8.11
N ALA A 142 -3.94 -8.94 -9.12
CA ALA A 142 -5.37 -9.25 -9.01
C ALA A 142 -5.61 -10.73 -8.68
N ILE A 143 -4.86 -11.64 -9.32
CA ILE A 143 -4.94 -13.08 -9.02
C ILE A 143 -4.48 -13.36 -7.58
N VAL A 144 -3.37 -12.78 -7.13
CA VAL A 144 -2.88 -13.01 -5.76
C VAL A 144 -3.87 -12.49 -4.72
N ILE A 145 -4.42 -11.29 -4.93
CA ILE A 145 -5.46 -10.74 -4.05
C ILE A 145 -6.69 -11.65 -4.04
N PHE A 146 -7.16 -12.08 -5.22
CA PHE A 146 -8.29 -13.00 -5.34
C PHE A 146 -8.06 -14.31 -4.57
N LEU A 147 -6.89 -14.94 -4.77
CA LEU A 147 -6.52 -16.17 -4.07
C LEU A 147 -6.41 -15.96 -2.55
N ALA A 148 -5.92 -14.81 -2.10
CA ALA A 148 -5.87 -14.47 -0.69
C ALA A 148 -7.28 -14.38 -0.08
N GLN A 149 -8.27 -13.87 -0.81
CA GLN A 149 -9.66 -13.82 -0.34
C GLN A 149 -10.32 -15.21 -0.24
N MET A 150 -9.92 -16.17 -1.08
CA MET A 150 -10.45 -17.55 -0.99
C MET A 150 -10.21 -18.20 0.38
N SER A 151 -9.16 -17.78 1.11
CA SER A 151 -8.90 -18.25 2.48
C SER A 151 -10.02 -17.90 3.48
N GLN A 152 -10.78 -16.83 3.22
CA GLN A 152 -11.86 -16.37 4.10
C GLN A 152 -13.09 -17.30 4.04
N PHE A 153 -13.18 -18.15 3.01
CA PHE A 153 -14.20 -19.19 2.88
C PHE A 153 -13.83 -20.51 3.56
N LYS A 154 -12.76 -20.54 4.36
CA LYS A 154 -12.35 -21.72 5.13
C LYS A 154 -12.83 -21.62 6.57
N VAL A 155 -13.07 -22.77 7.18
CA VAL A 155 -13.48 -22.85 8.59
C VAL A 155 -12.34 -22.30 9.47
N PRO A 156 -12.61 -21.27 10.31
CA PRO A 156 -11.60 -20.72 11.22
C PRO A 156 -10.99 -21.81 12.11
N GLY A 157 -9.66 -21.85 12.22
CA GLY A 157 -8.94 -22.83 13.06
C GLY A 157 -8.58 -24.15 12.37
N THR A 158 -9.02 -24.38 11.14
CA THR A 158 -8.61 -25.57 10.35
C THR A 158 -7.40 -25.31 9.45
N MET A 159 -6.95 -24.06 9.34
CA MET A 159 -5.83 -23.68 8.48
C MET A 159 -4.50 -24.16 9.06
N GLU A 160 -3.75 -24.92 8.28
CA GLU A 160 -2.38 -25.33 8.63
C GLU A 160 -1.38 -24.26 8.19
N VAL A 161 -0.38 -23.99 9.03
CA VAL A 161 0.72 -23.10 8.65
C VAL A 161 1.73 -23.93 7.87
N SER A 162 1.77 -23.73 6.56
CA SER A 162 2.79 -24.30 5.69
C SER A 162 3.97 -23.32 5.55
N GLY A 163 5.14 -23.79 5.12
CA GLY A 163 6.32 -22.93 4.85
C GLY A 163 6.10 -21.84 3.79
N HIS A 164 4.95 -21.85 3.10
CA HIS A 164 4.56 -20.83 2.12
C HIS A 164 3.35 -19.98 2.58
N GLY A 165 3.03 -19.99 3.88
CA GLY A 165 1.88 -19.28 4.48
C GLY A 165 0.79 -20.21 5.00
N MET A 166 -0.34 -19.65 5.45
CA MET A 166 -1.51 -20.46 5.83
C MET A 166 -2.07 -21.18 4.59
N ALA A 167 -1.92 -22.51 4.53
CA ALA A 167 -2.39 -23.35 3.43
C ALA A 167 -3.10 -24.59 4.00
N GLY A 168 -4.13 -25.09 3.31
CA GLY A 168 -5.03 -26.11 3.87
C GLY A 168 -6.24 -25.53 4.62
N GLY A 169 -6.99 -26.36 5.32
CA GLY A 169 -8.26 -26.00 5.99
C GLY A 169 -9.50 -26.46 5.25
N GLU A 170 -10.51 -26.86 6.02
CA GLU A 170 -11.80 -27.31 5.49
C GLU A 170 -12.56 -26.13 4.91
N TRP A 171 -13.15 -26.35 3.73
CA TRP A 171 -14.00 -25.36 3.09
C TRP A 171 -15.32 -25.22 3.85
N LEU A 172 -15.78 -23.99 4.05
CA LEU A 172 -17.12 -23.74 4.56
C LEU A 172 -18.14 -24.44 3.66
N SER A 173 -19.05 -25.17 4.27
CA SER A 173 -20.13 -25.88 3.58
C SER A 173 -21.43 -25.75 4.37
N GLY A 174 -22.56 -25.97 3.71
CA GLY A 174 -23.89 -25.92 4.34
C GLY A 174 -24.32 -24.51 4.76
N GLY A 175 -24.95 -24.42 5.93
CA GLY A 175 -25.56 -23.18 6.45
C GLY A 175 -24.60 -21.98 6.58
N PRO A 176 -23.39 -22.13 7.15
CA PRO A 176 -22.42 -21.04 7.24
C PRO A 176 -22.02 -20.45 5.89
N LEU A 177 -21.84 -21.28 4.86
CA LEU A 177 -21.54 -20.81 3.51
C LEU A 177 -22.74 -20.06 2.92
N ALA A 178 -23.96 -20.58 3.11
CA ALA A 178 -25.18 -19.93 2.63
C ALA A 178 -25.41 -18.56 3.30
N LEU A 179 -25.09 -18.41 4.58
CA LEU A 179 -25.16 -17.12 5.30
C LEU A 179 -24.11 -16.11 4.84
N MET A 180 -22.96 -16.57 4.35
CA MET A 180 -21.93 -15.69 3.78
C MET A 180 -22.26 -15.21 2.36
N LEU A 181 -23.07 -15.98 1.62
CA LEU A 181 -23.43 -15.68 0.23
C LEU A 181 -24.78 -14.95 0.08
N ALA A 182 -25.58 -14.89 1.14
CA ALA A 182 -26.88 -14.21 1.19
C ALA A 182 -26.74 -12.73 1.56
#